data_AF-A0A4Q5AG06-F1
#
_entry.id   AF-A0A4Q5AG06-F1
#
_cell.length_a   1.000
_cell.length_b   1.000
_cell.length_c   1.000
_cell.angle_alpha   90.00
_cell.angle_beta   90.00
_cell.angle_gamma   90.00
#
_symmetry.space_group_name_H-M   'P 1'
#
loop_
_entity.id
_entity.type
_entity.pdbx_description
1 polymer ?
#
loop_
_entity_poly.entity_id
_entity_poly.type
_entity_poly.pdbx_seq_one_letter_code
_entity_poly.pdbx_strand_id
1 'polypeptide(L)'
;MRRTLHHNLIVNPKPVSLAGWSRFGDCEVRMVAAGDAIWIKNTTGGGGRGIDLPMPTLPAGDYVARLHGSFSGYTPGETVLLVKKGGQYIAVTRFAGDPGGRGFTTRFTLDTPGCNILVTPPEARLAAIAVKRFLITTASDAESMLAAGVEWFDGDGYQLGGGA
;
A
#
# COMPACT_ATOMS: atom_id res chain seq x y z
N MET A 1 23.88 22.14 6.54
CA MET A 1 22.82 21.18 6.93
C MET A 1 22.41 20.40 5.70
N ARG A 2 22.68 19.08 5.62
CA ARG A 2 22.17 18.24 4.54
C ARG A 2 20.66 18.07 4.77
N ARG A 3 19.83 18.54 3.84
CA ARG A 3 18.41 18.18 3.78
C ARG A 3 18.35 16.66 3.62
N THR A 4 17.83 15.94 4.61
CA THR A 4 17.47 14.53 4.45
C THR A 4 16.32 14.50 3.44
N LEU A 5 16.59 14.01 2.22
CA LEU A 5 15.58 13.86 1.19
C LEU A 5 14.76 12.60 1.48
N HIS A 6 13.67 12.78 2.21
CA HIS A 6 12.68 11.73 2.36
C HIS A 6 12.00 11.50 1.02
N HIS A 7 12.07 10.27 0.50
CA HIS A 7 11.52 9.94 -0.80
C HIS A 7 10.70 8.65 -0.74
N ASN A 8 9.68 8.61 -1.59
CA ASN A 8 8.91 7.40 -1.83
C ASN A 8 9.68 6.51 -2.80
N LEU A 9 9.83 5.23 -2.46
CA LEU A 9 10.59 4.25 -3.23
C LEU A 9 9.81 3.67 -4.42
N ILE A 10 8.55 4.06 -4.59
CA ILE A 10 7.74 3.67 -5.74
C ILE A 10 7.56 4.83 -6.73
N VAL A 11 7.54 4.47 -8.00
CA VAL A 11 7.11 5.35 -9.08
C VAL A 11 5.59 5.46 -9.03
N ASN A 12 5.05 6.67 -9.21
CA ASN A 12 3.60 6.97 -9.18
C ASN A 12 2.92 6.63 -7.84
N PRO A 13 3.31 7.30 -6.74
CA PRO A 13 2.71 7.06 -5.42
C PRO A 13 1.23 7.41 -5.32
N LYS A 14 0.76 8.26 -6.24
CA LYS A 14 -0.65 8.40 -6.61
C LYS A 14 -0.86 7.63 -7.91
N PRO A 15 -1.61 6.53 -7.90
CA PRO A 15 -1.84 5.77 -9.12
C PRO A 15 -2.56 6.64 -10.14
N VAL A 16 -1.93 6.84 -11.30
CA VAL A 16 -2.53 7.46 -12.49
C VAL A 16 -2.74 6.45 -13.62
N SER A 17 -2.17 5.26 -13.46
CA SER A 17 -2.35 4.11 -14.35
C SER A 17 -2.13 2.81 -13.56
N LEU A 18 -2.47 1.68 -14.19
CA LEU A 18 -2.16 0.33 -13.67
C LEU A 18 -0.77 -0.17 -14.12
N ALA A 19 0.01 0.66 -14.81
CA ALA A 19 1.33 0.25 -15.27
C ALA A 19 2.23 -0.09 -14.07
N GLY A 20 2.90 -1.24 -14.12
CA GLY A 20 3.72 -1.76 -13.02
C GLY A 20 2.95 -2.55 -11.96
N TRP A 21 1.61 -2.60 -12.03
CA TRP A 21 0.80 -3.45 -11.16
C TRP A 21 0.37 -4.70 -11.92
N SER A 22 0.43 -5.84 -11.24
CA SER A 22 -0.12 -7.10 -11.72
C SER A 22 -1.37 -7.46 -10.89
N ARG A 23 -2.19 -8.34 -11.45
CA ARG A 23 -3.41 -8.85 -10.81
C ARG A 23 -3.20 -10.32 -10.47
N PHE A 24 -3.67 -10.73 -9.30
CA PHE A 24 -3.72 -12.14 -8.90
C PHE A 24 -5.11 -12.53 -8.39
N GLY A 25 -5.48 -13.80 -8.61
CA GLY A 25 -6.80 -14.33 -8.29
C GLY A 25 -7.95 -13.65 -9.04
N ASP A 26 -9.18 -14.05 -8.72
CA ASP A 26 -10.38 -13.54 -9.38
C ASP A 26 -10.86 -12.23 -8.74
N CYS A 27 -10.34 -11.12 -9.27
CA CYS A 27 -10.81 -9.77 -8.96
C CYS A 27 -10.94 -8.92 -10.23
N GLU A 28 -11.78 -7.89 -10.16
CA GLU A 28 -11.84 -6.82 -11.15
C GLU A 28 -10.90 -5.70 -10.69
N VAL A 29 -10.04 -5.22 -11.59
CA VAL A 29 -9.08 -4.15 -11.31
C VAL A 29 -9.16 -3.11 -12.42
N ARG A 30 -9.36 -1.85 -12.04
CA ARG A 30 -9.40 -0.73 -12.98
C ARG A 30 -9.05 0.58 -12.29
N MET A 31 -8.72 1.60 -13.06
CA MET A 31 -8.73 2.97 -12.54
C MET A 31 -10.18 3.41 -12.27
N VAL A 32 -10.40 4.21 -11.23
CA VAL A 32 -11.66 4.95 -11.07
C VAL A 32 -11.79 6.01 -12.18
N ALA A 33 -13.01 6.46 -12.48
CA ALA A 33 -13.27 7.39 -13.59
C ALA A 33 -12.52 8.73 -13.48
N ALA A 34 -12.29 9.20 -12.25
CA ALA A 34 -11.49 10.39 -11.98
C ALA A 34 -9.98 10.20 -12.18
N GLY A 35 -9.51 8.95 -12.36
CA GLY A 35 -8.10 8.63 -12.59
C GLY A 35 -7.19 8.75 -11.36
N ASP A 36 -7.75 8.88 -10.15
CA ASP A 36 -7.01 9.17 -8.91
C ASP A 36 -6.90 7.98 -7.94
N ALA A 37 -7.41 6.81 -8.32
CA ALA A 37 -7.37 5.61 -7.49
C ALA A 37 -7.41 4.31 -8.32
N ILE A 38 -6.74 3.28 -7.83
CA ILE A 38 -6.93 1.90 -8.29
C ILE A 38 -8.12 1.32 -7.54
N TRP A 39 -9.14 0.92 -8.28
CA TRP A 39 -10.29 0.23 -7.75
C TRP A 39 -10.14 -1.28 -7.93
N ILE A 40 -10.36 -2.02 -6.84
CA ILE A 40 -10.17 -3.47 -6.78
C ILE A 40 -11.46 -4.06 -6.20
N LYS A 41 -12.12 -4.94 -6.94
CA LYS A 41 -13.37 -5.60 -6.51
C LYS A 41 -13.23 -7.10 -6.48
N ASN A 42 -13.65 -7.70 -5.37
CA ASN A 42 -13.77 -9.13 -5.23
C ASN A 42 -15.01 -9.63 -5.97
N THR A 43 -14.86 -10.41 -7.05
CA THR A 43 -16.02 -10.82 -7.89
C THR A 43 -16.68 -12.11 -7.41
N THR A 44 -15.92 -13.00 -6.74
CA THR A 44 -16.39 -14.34 -6.36
C THR A 44 -16.54 -14.57 -4.85
N GLY A 45 -15.87 -13.77 -4.00
CA GLY A 45 -15.86 -13.92 -2.54
C GLY A 45 -14.74 -14.81 -2.01
N GLY A 46 -14.37 -14.63 -0.74
CA GLY A 46 -13.21 -15.24 -0.09
C GLY A 46 -11.89 -14.49 -0.36
N GLY A 47 -10.82 -14.91 0.31
CA GLY A 47 -9.48 -14.30 0.20
C GLY A 47 -8.67 -14.72 -1.03
N GLY A 48 -7.38 -14.36 -1.04
CA GLY A 48 -6.39 -14.85 -2.02
C GLY A 48 -6.41 -14.16 -3.39
N ARG A 49 -6.79 -12.89 -3.46
CA ARG A 49 -6.89 -12.11 -4.71
C ARG A 49 -6.57 -10.65 -4.49
N GLY A 50 -6.24 -9.93 -5.56
CA GLY A 50 -6.00 -8.50 -5.51
C GLY A 50 -4.98 -8.05 -6.54
N ILE A 51 -4.19 -7.04 -6.16
CA ILE A 51 -3.10 -6.51 -6.98
C ILE A 51 -1.75 -6.68 -6.30
N ASP A 52 -0.72 -6.85 -7.12
CA ASP A 52 0.66 -6.92 -6.67
C ASP A 52 1.54 -5.90 -7.38
N LEU A 53 2.43 -5.27 -6.60
CA LEU A 53 3.50 -4.41 -7.08
C LEU A 53 4.82 -5.17 -6.90
N PRO A 54 5.40 -5.70 -7.99
CA PRO A 54 6.73 -6.30 -7.94
C PRO A 54 7.80 -5.22 -7.74
N MET A 55 8.66 -5.44 -6.74
CA MET A 55 9.77 -4.56 -6.38
C MET A 55 11.09 -5.35 -6.48
N PRO A 56 11.48 -5.85 -7.66
CA PRO A 56 12.56 -6.84 -7.81
C PRO A 56 13.94 -6.29 -7.42
N THR A 57 14.12 -4.98 -7.50
CA THR A 57 15.39 -4.29 -7.22
C THR A 57 15.41 -3.59 -5.87
N LEU A 58 14.37 -3.71 -5.04
CA LEU A 58 14.36 -3.10 -3.71
C LEU A 58 15.47 -3.74 -2.86
N PRO A 59 16.47 -2.99 -2.37
CA PRO A 59 17.61 -3.57 -1.66
C PRO A 59 17.22 -4.26 -0.34
N ALA A 60 18.13 -5.04 0.23
CA ALA A 60 18.01 -5.47 1.62
C ALA A 60 17.93 -4.25 2.55
N GLY A 61 17.15 -4.35 3.63
CA GLY A 61 16.92 -3.24 4.56
C GLY A 61 15.56 -3.31 5.27
N ASP A 62 15.33 -2.31 6.14
CA ASP A 62 14.08 -2.14 6.87
C ASP A 62 13.19 -1.09 6.21
N TYR A 63 11.92 -1.45 6.03
CA TYR A 63 10.98 -0.66 5.25
C TYR A 63 9.62 -0.54 5.92
N VAL A 64 8.92 0.52 5.55
CA VAL A 64 7.51 0.73 5.86
C VAL A 64 6.76 0.86 4.55
N ALA A 65 5.73 0.03 4.37
CA ALA A 65 4.73 0.22 3.32
C ALA A 65 3.42 0.71 3.92
N ARG A 66 2.83 1.74 3.32
CA ARG A 66 1.56 2.31 3.73
C ARG A 66 0.66 2.50 2.51
N LEU A 67 -0.62 2.26 2.70
CA LEU A 67 -1.66 2.48 1.68
C LEU A 67 -2.76 3.35 2.25
N HIS A 68 -3.35 4.19 1.41
CA HIS A 68 -4.46 5.05 1.77
C HIS A 68 -5.47 5.12 0.63
N GLY A 69 -6.73 5.29 0.99
CA GLY A 69 -7.83 5.08 0.08
C GLY A 69 -9.17 5.00 0.81
N SER A 70 -10.16 4.50 0.09
CA SER A 70 -11.50 4.24 0.61
C SER A 70 -11.64 2.75 0.88
N PHE A 71 -11.77 2.40 2.16
CA PHE A 71 -11.85 1.02 2.64
C PHE A 71 -13.19 0.81 3.31
N SER A 72 -14.07 0.06 2.65
CA SER A 72 -15.40 -0.27 3.13
C SER A 72 -15.69 -1.74 2.86
N GLY A 73 -16.45 -2.38 3.74
CA GLY A 73 -16.86 -3.78 3.56
C GLY A 73 -15.87 -4.82 4.04
N TYR A 74 -14.76 -4.42 4.68
CA TYR A 74 -13.90 -5.36 5.41
C TYR A 74 -14.55 -5.79 6.73
N THR A 75 -14.34 -7.05 7.08
CA THR A 75 -14.60 -7.61 8.40
C THR A 75 -13.30 -7.63 9.22
N PRO A 76 -13.33 -7.39 10.55
CA PRO A 76 -12.13 -7.50 11.38
C PRO A 76 -11.39 -8.83 11.17
N GLY A 77 -10.07 -8.75 11.01
CA GLY A 77 -9.20 -9.90 10.74
C GLY A 77 -8.94 -10.19 9.26
N GLU A 78 -9.70 -9.60 8.34
CA GLU A 78 -9.42 -9.71 6.90
C GLU A 78 -8.07 -9.09 6.55
N THR A 79 -7.38 -9.69 5.60
CA THR A 79 -6.09 -9.19 5.12
C THR A 79 -6.29 -7.97 4.22
N VAL A 80 -5.41 -6.98 4.33
CA VAL A 80 -5.46 -5.76 3.50
C VAL A 80 -4.16 -5.52 2.74
N LEU A 81 -3.02 -5.57 3.44
CA LEU A 81 -1.69 -5.33 2.89
C LEU A 81 -0.77 -6.49 3.26
N LEU A 82 -0.03 -6.97 2.28
CA LEU A 82 0.91 -8.06 2.44
C LEU A 82 2.26 -7.67 1.83
N VAL A 83 3.31 -8.23 2.40
CA VAL A 83 4.63 -8.27 1.78
C VAL A 83 5.04 -9.72 1.60
N LYS A 84 5.37 -10.08 0.36
CA LYS A 84 5.75 -11.43 -0.04
C LYS A 84 7.18 -11.44 -0.58
N LYS A 85 7.95 -12.45 -0.20
CA LYS A 85 9.31 -12.71 -0.71
C LYS A 85 9.51 -14.21 -0.91
N GLY A 86 10.01 -14.60 -2.08
CA GLY A 86 10.33 -16.01 -2.36
C GLY A 86 9.17 -16.99 -2.14
N GLY A 87 7.92 -16.55 -2.33
CA GLY A 87 6.74 -17.37 -2.07
C GLY A 87 6.13 -17.24 -0.66
N GLN A 88 6.85 -16.63 0.29
CA GLN A 88 6.45 -16.52 1.70
C GLN A 88 5.96 -15.13 2.07
N TYR A 89 4.97 -15.04 2.95
CA TYR A 89 4.55 -13.76 3.54
C TYR A 89 5.49 -13.38 4.66
N ILE A 90 6.18 -12.25 4.51
CA ILE A 90 7.11 -11.71 5.51
C ILE A 90 6.49 -10.58 6.35
N ALA A 91 5.38 -10.01 5.89
CA ALA A 91 4.56 -9.09 6.66
C ALA A 91 3.09 -9.16 6.23
N VAL A 92 2.18 -8.98 7.19
CA VAL A 92 0.73 -9.03 6.98
C VAL A 92 0.07 -7.96 7.85
N THR A 93 -0.70 -7.07 7.23
CA THR A 93 -1.58 -6.14 7.93
C THR A 93 -3.03 -6.53 7.69
N ARG A 94 -3.77 -6.66 8.79
CA ARG A 94 -5.19 -7.02 8.81
C ARG A 94 -6.05 -5.84 9.21
N PHE A 95 -7.31 -5.86 8.80
CA PHE A 95 -8.31 -4.88 9.20
C PHE A 95 -8.65 -5.04 10.68
N ALA A 96 -8.51 -3.96 11.45
CA ALA A 96 -8.74 -3.97 12.90
C ALA A 96 -10.19 -3.65 13.31
N GLY A 97 -11.06 -3.29 12.35
CA GLY A 97 -12.46 -2.93 12.61
C GLY A 97 -12.77 -1.44 12.53
N ASP A 98 -11.76 -0.58 12.52
CA ASP A 98 -11.88 0.84 12.20
C ASP A 98 -10.85 1.18 11.12
N PRO A 99 -11.25 1.70 9.94
CA PRO A 99 -10.30 2.16 8.93
C PRO A 99 -9.51 3.40 9.39
N GLY A 100 -9.90 4.03 10.52
CA GLY A 100 -9.14 5.04 11.26
C GLY A 100 -8.78 6.30 10.48
N GLY A 101 -9.33 6.47 9.26
CA GLY A 101 -9.01 7.52 8.31
C GLY A 101 -7.57 7.56 7.78
N ARG A 102 -6.61 6.89 8.44
CA ARG A 102 -5.15 7.04 8.20
C ARG A 102 -4.57 5.99 7.25
N GLY A 103 -5.38 5.05 6.77
CA GLY A 103 -4.92 3.98 5.89
C GLY A 103 -4.21 2.86 6.65
N PHE A 104 -3.60 1.92 5.93
CA PHE A 104 -2.96 0.73 6.51
C PHE A 104 -1.46 0.82 6.38
N THR A 105 -0.76 0.50 7.45
CA THR A 105 0.70 0.49 7.52
C THR A 105 1.20 -0.92 7.83
N THR A 106 2.32 -1.30 7.22
CA THR A 106 3.06 -2.51 7.52
C THR A 106 4.55 -2.20 7.56
N ARG A 107 5.28 -2.77 8.52
CA ARG A 107 6.75 -2.69 8.59
C ARG A 107 7.30 -4.07 8.25
N PHE A 108 8.39 -4.11 7.49
CA PHE A 108 9.01 -5.35 7.04
C PHE A 108 10.51 -5.19 6.86
N THR A 109 11.22 -6.30 6.92
CA THR A 109 12.67 -6.38 6.72
C THR A 109 12.96 -7.29 5.54
N LEU A 110 13.88 -6.87 4.68
CA LEU A 110 14.43 -7.66 3.60
C LEU A 110 15.87 -8.03 3.92
N ASP A 111 16.15 -9.33 4.01
CA ASP A 111 17.49 -9.90 4.17
C ASP A 111 18.30 -9.87 2.86
N THR A 112 17.59 -9.97 1.73
CA THR A 112 18.14 -9.91 0.38
C THR A 112 17.26 -9.01 -0.50
N PRO A 113 17.74 -8.53 -1.66
CA PRO A 113 16.93 -7.71 -2.54
C PRO A 113 15.65 -8.40 -3.03
N GLY A 114 14.63 -7.60 -3.35
CA GLY A 114 13.43 -8.03 -4.03
C GLY A 114 12.28 -8.45 -3.10
N CYS A 115 11.07 -7.96 -3.39
CA CYS A 115 9.80 -8.40 -2.79
C CYS A 115 8.61 -8.08 -3.70
N ASN A 116 7.41 -8.51 -3.29
CA ASN A 116 6.14 -8.07 -3.85
C ASN A 116 5.31 -7.43 -2.73
N ILE A 117 4.69 -6.29 -3.00
CA ILE A 117 3.69 -5.68 -2.13
C ILE A 117 2.32 -6.01 -2.70
N LEU A 118 1.44 -6.63 -1.90
CA LEU A 118 0.11 -7.02 -2.36
C LEU A 118 -0.96 -6.25 -1.59
N VAL A 119 -2.01 -5.86 -2.30
CA VAL A 119 -3.24 -5.32 -1.72
C VAL A 119 -4.41 -6.21 -2.06
N THR A 120 -5.17 -6.60 -1.05
CA THR A 120 -6.33 -7.49 -1.18
C THR A 120 -7.62 -6.70 -0.95
N PRO A 121 -8.65 -6.80 -1.80
CA PRO A 121 -9.97 -6.25 -1.50
C PRO A 121 -10.64 -7.05 -0.36
N PRO A 122 -11.76 -6.57 0.21
CA PRO A 122 -12.52 -7.33 1.19
C PRO A 122 -12.92 -8.71 0.68
N GLU A 123 -13.06 -9.67 1.59
CA GLU A 123 -13.40 -11.05 1.26
C GLU A 123 -14.86 -11.19 0.82
N ALA A 124 -15.73 -10.26 1.22
CA ALA A 124 -17.13 -10.27 0.81
C ALA A 124 -17.27 -10.17 -0.72
N ARG A 125 -18.18 -10.98 -1.29
CA ARG A 125 -18.45 -10.97 -2.73
C ARG A 125 -19.00 -9.60 -3.16
N LEU A 126 -18.50 -9.10 -4.29
CA LEU A 126 -18.79 -7.79 -4.88
C LEU A 126 -18.32 -6.58 -4.06
N ALA A 127 -17.68 -6.79 -2.91
CA ALA A 127 -17.07 -5.71 -2.15
C ALA A 127 -15.80 -5.21 -2.85
N ALA A 128 -15.51 -3.93 -2.65
CA ALA A 128 -14.43 -3.26 -3.36
C ALA A 128 -13.74 -2.21 -2.49
N ILE A 129 -12.53 -1.86 -2.91
CA ILE A 129 -11.73 -0.78 -2.35
C ILE A 129 -11.25 0.14 -3.46
N ALA A 130 -10.94 1.37 -3.08
CA ALA A 130 -10.27 2.32 -3.96
C ALA A 130 -8.98 2.78 -3.27
N VAL A 131 -7.82 2.35 -3.79
CA VAL A 131 -6.52 2.77 -3.26
C VAL A 131 -6.06 4.03 -3.97
N LYS A 132 -5.94 5.11 -3.20
CA LYS A 132 -5.60 6.46 -3.68
C LYS A 132 -4.10 6.76 -3.61
N ARG A 133 -3.42 6.19 -2.61
CA ARG A 133 -2.00 6.47 -2.35
C ARG A 133 -1.28 5.24 -1.86
N PHE A 134 -0.03 5.14 -2.27
CA PHE A 134 0.93 4.17 -1.80
C PHE A 134 2.21 4.87 -1.35
N LEU A 135 2.79 4.37 -0.28
CA LEU A 135 4.06 4.81 0.26
C LEU A 135 4.90 3.59 0.55
N ILE A 136 6.11 3.55 0.03
CA ILE A 136 7.16 2.64 0.47
C ILE A 136 8.37 3.50 0.79
N THR A 137 8.90 3.36 1.99
CA THR A 137 10.07 4.13 2.42
C THR A 137 10.91 3.30 3.37
N THR A 138 12.15 3.74 3.64
CA THR A 138 12.96 3.12 4.69
C THR A 138 12.30 3.35 6.06
N ALA A 139 12.52 2.46 7.01
CA ALA A 139 11.97 2.65 8.35
C ALA A 139 12.45 3.96 9.01
N SER A 140 13.72 4.33 8.81
CA SER A 140 14.30 5.59 9.30
C SER A 140 13.66 6.82 8.65
N ASP A 141 13.32 6.75 7.37
CA ASP A 141 12.60 7.85 6.70
C ASP A 141 11.17 7.96 7.21
N ALA A 142 10.46 6.85 7.42
CA ALA A 142 9.13 6.86 8.02
C ALA A 142 9.10 7.51 9.41
N GLU A 143 10.10 7.19 10.25
CA GLU A 143 10.26 7.79 11.58
C GLU A 143 10.53 9.30 11.48
N SER A 144 11.41 9.69 10.55
CA SER A 144 11.73 11.11 10.32
C SER A 144 10.53 11.90 9.77
N MET A 145 9.75 11.30 8.87
CA MET A 145 8.51 11.88 8.33
C MET A 145 7.51 12.16 9.46
N LEU A 146 7.29 11.16 10.32
CA LEU A 146 6.37 11.29 11.44
C LEU A 146 6.81 12.42 12.37
N ALA A 147 8.11 12.51 12.67
CA ALA A 147 8.68 13.58 13.49
C ALA A 147 8.52 14.97 12.83
N ALA A 148 8.56 15.04 11.50
CA ALA A 148 8.36 16.26 10.73
C ALA A 148 6.88 16.59 10.47
N GLY A 149 5.93 15.78 10.96
CA GLY A 149 4.50 15.93 10.67
C GLY A 149 4.13 15.67 9.20
N VAL A 150 4.99 14.98 8.45
CA VAL A 150 4.74 14.60 7.06
C VAL A 150 3.87 13.35 7.05
N GLU A 151 2.72 13.42 6.39
CA GLU A 151 1.80 12.29 6.29
C GLU A 151 1.97 11.48 5.01
N TRP A 152 2.26 12.16 3.88
CA TRP A 152 2.34 11.54 2.55
C TRP A 152 3.38 12.22 1.65
N PHE A 153 3.91 11.49 0.67
CA PHE A 153 4.64 12.07 -0.47
C PHE A 153 3.78 12.09 -1.71
N ASP A 154 3.87 13.18 -2.46
CA ASP A 154 3.21 13.42 -3.74
C ASP A 154 4.25 13.57 -4.85
N GLY A 155 4.93 12.47 -5.18
CA GLY A 155 6.08 12.51 -6.09
C GLY A 155 7.25 13.30 -5.46
N ASP A 156 7.56 14.46 -6.03
CA ASP A 156 8.64 15.35 -5.57
C ASP A 156 8.24 16.23 -4.37
N GLY A 157 6.96 16.27 -4.01
CA GLY A 157 6.43 17.03 -2.88
C GLY A 157 6.04 16.15 -1.69
N TYR A 158 5.71 16.78 -0.56
CA TYR A 158 5.13 16.11 0.61
C TYR A 158 3.89 16.84 1.12
N GLN A 159 2.94 16.08 1.67
CA GLN A 159 1.76 16.59 2.35
C GLN A 159 2.02 16.52 3.86
N LEU A 160 1.92 17.67 4.52
CA LEU A 160 1.90 17.75 5.98
C LEU A 160 0.54 17.29 6.49
N GLY A 161 0.53 16.53 7.58
CA GLY A 161 -0.69 16.24 8.31
C GLY A 161 -1.26 17.54 8.87
N GLY A 162 -2.50 17.85 8.52
CA GLY A 162 -3.20 19.01 9.08
C GLY A 162 -3.28 18.89 10.60
N GLY A 163 -2.70 19.87 11.30
CA GLY A 163 -2.99 20.09 12.70
C GLY A 163 -4.33 20.82 12.84
N ALA A 164 -5.22 20.22 13.65
CA ALA A 164 -6.58 20.61 14.02
C ALA A 164 -7.69 20.29 13.00
#